data_AF-A0A7R9AU61-F1
#
_entry.id   AF-A0A7R9AU61-F1
#
_cell.length_a   1.000
_cell.length_b   1.000
_cell.length_c   1.000
_cell.angle_alpha   90.00
_cell.angle_beta   90.00
_cell.angle_gamma   90.00
#
_symmetry.space_group_name_H-M   'P 1'
#
loop_
_entity.id
_entity.type
_entity.pdbx_description
1 polymer ?
#
loop_
_entity_poly.entity_id
_entity_poly.type
_entity_poly.pdbx_seq_one_letter_code
_entity_poly.pdbx_strand_id
1 'polypeptide(L)'
;MVDMDNDELIWNTENCAKYTTLLAYLKESDEYLCVMNTTATVQKEVSEFAGYSAFKRIIYDILFIDELYNLPLPEWTKPYYPQPLKNLYLFEEFITAAGTNELQRLSAGPLLKEIISNTQAKVNGTLSPDRGLYIYSAHDNNVVDMLQTLKVFNGILVPYASAILIELRNKSDEYFITVSYKNSTETDPYLLQLPGCDALCPLDSFMELTKPIIPDDLTTECAEEVVAGQKHHFEIPAAGFTELTTHSSRSYRKEEQRSFEDYLHILKVKKDRN
;
A
#
# COMPACT_ATOMS: atom_id res chain seq x y z
N MET A 1 23.89 7.45 3.18
CA MET A 1 22.92 7.06 2.15
C MET A 1 23.29 5.66 1.74
N VAL A 2 22.38 4.70 1.85
CA VAL A 2 22.62 3.33 1.37
C VAL A 2 22.59 3.38 -0.16
N ASP A 3 23.42 2.58 -0.81
CA ASP A 3 23.41 2.44 -2.27
C ASP A 3 22.13 1.68 -2.69
N MET A 4 21.43 2.13 -3.73
CA MET A 4 20.13 1.56 -4.13
C MET A 4 20.25 0.07 -4.47
N ASP A 5 21.35 -0.34 -5.10
CA ASP A 5 21.62 -1.73 -5.46
C ASP A 5 21.83 -2.63 -4.23
N ASN A 6 22.05 -2.02 -3.06
CA ASN A 6 22.31 -2.69 -1.78
C ASN A 6 21.26 -2.33 -0.72
N ASP A 7 20.16 -1.66 -1.08
CA ASP A 7 19.10 -1.31 -0.14
C ASP A 7 18.08 -2.45 -0.03
N GLU A 8 18.37 -3.37 0.90
CA GLU A 8 17.53 -4.54 1.20
C GLU A 8 16.31 -4.22 2.07
N LEU A 9 16.06 -2.94 2.42
CA LEU A 9 15.00 -2.55 3.35
C LEU A 9 13.90 -1.69 2.72
N ILE A 10 14.30 -0.68 1.93
CA ILE A 10 13.40 0.30 1.33
C ILE A 10 13.27 0.08 -0.18
N TRP A 11 14.34 -0.36 -0.85
CA TRP A 11 14.38 -0.54 -2.30
C TRP A 11 14.54 -2.01 -2.72
N ASN A 12 14.12 -2.92 -1.85
CA ASN A 12 14.46 -4.32 -1.93
C ASN A 12 13.72 -5.09 -3.06
N THR A 13 12.59 -4.56 -3.52
CA THR A 13 11.75 -5.21 -4.54
C THR A 13 12.39 -5.23 -5.92
N GLU A 14 13.17 -4.21 -6.29
CA GLU A 14 13.82 -4.10 -7.61
C GLU A 14 14.89 -5.19 -7.84
N ASN A 15 15.51 -5.67 -6.76
CA ASN A 15 16.55 -6.70 -6.81
C ASN A 15 16.01 -8.11 -6.54
N CYS A 16 14.69 -8.29 -6.47
CA CYS A 16 14.05 -9.54 -6.11
C CYS A 16 13.33 -10.20 -7.30
N ALA A 17 13.97 -11.23 -7.88
CA ALA A 17 13.43 -11.95 -9.04
C ALA A 17 12.10 -12.64 -8.74
N LYS A 18 11.97 -13.23 -7.54
CA LYS A 18 10.71 -13.82 -7.07
C LYS A 18 9.58 -12.79 -6.98
N TYR A 19 9.84 -11.60 -6.41
CA TYR A 19 8.84 -10.53 -6.33
C TYR A 19 8.35 -10.12 -7.72
N THR A 20 9.28 -9.89 -8.66
CA THR A 20 8.95 -9.56 -10.06
C THR A 20 8.04 -10.61 -10.70
N THR A 21 8.35 -11.89 -10.47
CA THR A 21 7.57 -13.01 -11.02
C THR A 21 6.18 -13.10 -10.39
N LEU A 22 6.08 -12.98 -9.06
CA LEU A 22 4.80 -12.99 -8.34
C LEU A 22 3.90 -11.82 -8.75
N LEU A 23 4.49 -10.63 -8.92
CA LEU A 23 3.74 -9.45 -9.37
C LEU A 23 3.21 -9.65 -10.79
N ALA A 24 4.02 -10.25 -11.69
CA ALA A 24 3.56 -10.60 -13.03
C ALA A 24 2.39 -11.58 -12.99
N TYR A 25 2.45 -12.63 -12.17
CA TYR A 25 1.35 -13.58 -11.99
C TYR A 25 0.10 -12.93 -11.39
N LEU A 26 0.24 -12.04 -10.42
CA LEU A 26 -0.90 -11.30 -9.87
C LEU A 26 -1.57 -10.44 -10.94
N LYS A 27 -0.79 -9.83 -11.85
CA LYS A 27 -1.31 -9.07 -12.99
C LYS A 27 -2.02 -9.92 -14.05
N GLU A 28 -1.98 -11.25 -13.94
CA GLU A 28 -2.76 -12.19 -14.75
C GLU A 28 -4.07 -12.64 -14.07
N SER A 29 -4.31 -12.23 -12.81
CA SER A 29 -5.52 -12.59 -12.06
C SER A 29 -6.80 -11.99 -12.67
N ASP A 30 -7.93 -12.67 -12.43
CA ASP A 30 -9.24 -12.23 -12.91
C ASP A 30 -9.62 -10.85 -12.33
N GLU A 31 -9.22 -10.56 -11.09
CA GLU A 31 -9.44 -9.30 -10.39
C GLU A 31 -8.69 -8.15 -11.06
N TYR A 32 -7.39 -8.35 -11.34
CA TYR A 32 -6.59 -7.35 -12.03
C TYR A 32 -7.08 -7.13 -13.45
N LEU A 33 -7.29 -8.21 -14.21
CA LEU A 33 -7.78 -8.13 -15.59
C LEU A 33 -9.16 -7.48 -15.67
N CYS A 34 -10.03 -7.68 -14.67
CA CYS A 34 -11.32 -6.99 -14.59
C CYS A 34 -11.14 -5.47 -14.53
N VAL A 35 -10.28 -4.96 -13.63
CA VAL A 35 -9.99 -3.52 -13.51
C VAL A 35 -9.33 -2.98 -14.79
N MET A 36 -8.36 -3.70 -15.35
CA MET A 36 -7.68 -3.27 -16.57
C MET A 36 -8.62 -3.22 -17.78
N ASN A 37 -9.51 -4.22 -17.93
CA ASN A 37 -10.47 -4.27 -19.04
C ASN A 37 -11.54 -3.17 -18.91
N THR A 38 -12.06 -2.93 -17.71
CA THR A 38 -13.08 -1.91 -17.47
C THR A 38 -12.54 -0.49 -17.61
N THR A 39 -11.25 -0.28 -17.38
CA THR A 39 -10.60 1.03 -17.54
C THR A 39 -9.84 1.17 -18.87
N ALA A 40 -9.93 0.19 -19.78
CA ALA A 40 -9.14 0.15 -21.02
C ALA A 40 -9.34 1.38 -21.92
N THR A 41 -10.59 1.88 -22.03
CA THR A 41 -10.90 3.08 -22.83
C THR A 41 -10.20 4.31 -22.26
N VAL A 42 -10.31 4.54 -20.95
CA VAL A 42 -9.64 5.66 -20.26
C VAL A 42 -8.13 5.58 -20.45
N GLN A 43 -7.55 4.40 -20.22
CA GLN A 43 -6.11 4.17 -20.38
C GLN A 43 -5.64 4.52 -21.79
N LYS A 44 -6.39 4.08 -22.80
CA LYS A 44 -6.08 4.36 -24.21
C LYS A 44 -6.15 5.84 -24.53
N GLU A 45 -7.26 6.50 -24.21
CA GLU A 45 -7.47 7.92 -24.52
C GLU A 45 -6.43 8.81 -23.82
N VAL A 46 -6.19 8.56 -22.53
CA VAL A 46 -5.18 9.30 -21.76
C VAL A 46 -3.78 9.10 -22.33
N SER A 47 -3.42 7.87 -22.74
CA SER A 47 -2.13 7.59 -23.37
C SER A 47 -1.97 8.30 -24.71
N GLU A 48 -3.02 8.34 -25.53
CA GLU A 48 -3.03 9.03 -26.82
C GLU A 48 -2.90 10.56 -26.64
N PHE A 49 -3.62 11.15 -25.69
CA PHE A 49 -3.50 12.58 -25.39
C PHE A 49 -2.16 12.98 -24.79
N ALA A 50 -1.62 12.17 -23.88
CA ALA A 50 -0.34 12.42 -23.26
C ALA A 50 0.84 12.19 -24.23
N GLY A 51 0.64 11.41 -25.30
CA GLY A 51 1.71 11.02 -26.23
C GLY A 51 2.66 9.95 -25.65
N TYR A 52 2.25 9.27 -24.57
CA TYR A 52 3.03 8.24 -23.88
C TYR A 52 2.14 7.04 -23.52
N SER A 53 2.49 5.86 -24.05
CA SER A 53 1.70 4.64 -23.86
C SER A 53 2.06 3.81 -22.62
N ALA A 54 3.22 4.07 -22.00
CA ALA A 54 3.84 3.13 -21.06
C ALA A 54 3.79 3.54 -19.58
N PHE A 55 3.43 4.79 -19.25
CA PHE A 55 3.57 5.30 -17.88
C PHE A 55 2.32 6.02 -17.36
N LYS A 56 1.28 5.25 -17.05
CA LYS A 56 0.03 5.78 -16.46
C LYS A 56 0.27 6.45 -15.11
N ARG A 57 1.20 5.94 -14.29
CA ARG A 57 1.69 6.58 -13.05
C ARG A 57 2.10 8.02 -13.25
N ILE A 58 2.94 8.26 -14.26
CA ILE A 58 3.55 9.57 -14.50
C ILE A 58 2.46 10.60 -14.82
N ILE A 59 1.39 10.21 -15.51
CA ILE A 59 0.33 11.14 -15.89
C ILE A 59 -0.45 11.65 -14.69
N TYR A 60 -0.92 10.76 -13.79
CA TYR A 60 -1.64 11.21 -12.61
C TYR A 60 -0.76 12.09 -11.71
N ASP A 61 0.49 11.68 -11.47
CA ASP A 61 1.42 12.40 -10.60
C ASP A 61 1.74 13.81 -11.16
N ILE A 62 1.98 13.93 -12.46
CA ILE A 62 2.17 15.24 -13.12
C ILE A 62 0.95 16.14 -12.93
N LEU A 63 -0.25 15.63 -13.20
CA LEU A 63 -1.47 16.43 -13.09
C LEU A 63 -1.74 16.85 -11.63
N PHE A 64 -1.43 15.97 -10.68
CA PHE A 64 -1.51 16.27 -9.26
C PHE A 64 -0.54 17.37 -8.84
N ILE A 65 0.72 17.30 -9.28
CA ILE A 65 1.74 18.30 -9.01
C ILE A 65 1.37 19.64 -9.66
N ASP A 66 0.93 19.62 -10.93
CA ASP A 66 0.50 20.83 -11.63
C ASP A 66 -0.65 21.52 -10.89
N GLU A 67 -1.68 20.77 -10.47
CA GLU A 67 -2.78 21.30 -9.66
C GLU A 67 -2.29 21.86 -8.32
N LEU A 68 -1.42 21.12 -7.62
CA LEU A 68 -0.85 21.52 -6.33
C LEU A 68 -0.12 22.88 -6.42
N TYR A 69 0.57 23.14 -7.52
CA TYR A 69 1.27 24.39 -7.77
C TYR A 69 0.45 25.43 -8.54
N ASN A 70 -0.87 25.23 -8.67
CA ASN A 70 -1.81 26.12 -9.37
C ASN A 70 -1.44 26.35 -10.86
N LEU A 71 -0.84 25.36 -11.50
CA LEU A 71 -0.58 25.35 -12.93
C LEU A 71 -1.85 24.91 -13.70
N PRO A 72 -2.09 25.46 -14.90
CA PRO A 72 -3.26 25.11 -15.68
C PRO A 72 -3.14 23.68 -16.23
N LEU A 73 -4.12 22.84 -15.92
CA LEU A 73 -4.21 21.51 -16.52
C LEU A 73 -4.72 21.59 -17.97
N PRO A 74 -4.21 20.76 -18.90
CA PRO A 74 -4.73 20.68 -20.26
C PRO A 74 -6.22 20.33 -20.31
N GLU A 75 -6.97 20.92 -21.26
CA GLU A 75 -8.42 20.72 -21.38
C GLU A 75 -8.86 19.25 -21.51
N TRP A 76 -8.03 18.42 -22.15
CA TRP A 76 -8.31 16.99 -22.34
C TRP A 76 -8.35 16.20 -21.03
N THR A 77 -7.81 16.75 -19.93
CA THR A 77 -7.71 16.06 -18.63
C THR A 77 -9.01 16.10 -17.83
N LYS A 78 -9.90 17.06 -18.10
CA LYS A 78 -11.16 17.28 -17.37
C LYS A 78 -12.05 16.05 -17.16
N PRO A 79 -12.23 15.14 -18.14
CA PRO A 79 -13.04 13.94 -17.93
C PRO A 79 -12.28 12.81 -17.20
N TYR A 80 -10.96 12.95 -16.96
CA TYR A 80 -10.13 11.89 -16.42
C TYR A 80 -9.46 12.21 -15.07
N TYR A 81 -9.28 13.50 -14.75
CA TYR A 81 -8.60 13.99 -13.56
C TYR A 81 -9.58 14.72 -12.59
N PRO A 82 -9.51 14.49 -11.27
CA PRO A 82 -8.64 13.49 -10.64
C PRO A 82 -9.14 12.06 -10.88
N GLN A 83 -10.44 11.89 -11.15
CA GLN A 83 -11.04 10.57 -11.38
C GLN A 83 -11.47 10.38 -12.84
N PRO A 84 -11.33 9.17 -13.39
CA PRO A 84 -10.98 7.91 -12.72
C PRO A 84 -9.47 7.62 -12.63
N LEU A 85 -8.59 8.54 -13.06
CA LEU A 85 -7.13 8.30 -13.09
C LEU A 85 -6.54 8.02 -11.71
N LYS A 86 -6.99 8.70 -10.66
CA LYS A 86 -6.54 8.49 -9.28
C LYS A 86 -6.76 7.05 -8.82
N ASN A 87 -7.96 6.52 -9.06
CA ASN A 87 -8.30 5.15 -8.67
C ASN A 87 -7.48 4.11 -9.44
N LEU A 88 -7.28 4.34 -10.74
CA LEU A 88 -6.42 3.47 -11.54
C LEU A 88 -4.97 3.51 -11.06
N TYR A 89 -4.44 4.70 -10.79
CA TYR A 89 -3.10 4.90 -10.27
C TYR A 89 -2.91 4.21 -8.91
N LEU A 90 -3.82 4.46 -7.97
CA LEU A 90 -3.84 3.80 -6.67
C LEU A 90 -3.85 2.26 -6.80
N PHE A 91 -4.70 1.74 -7.68
CA PHE A 91 -4.85 0.31 -7.90
C PHE A 91 -3.58 -0.33 -8.47
N GLU A 92 -3.09 0.19 -9.59
CA GLU A 92 -2.00 -0.42 -10.37
C GLU A 92 -0.65 -0.30 -9.65
N GLU A 93 -0.38 0.82 -8.99
CA GLU A 93 0.94 1.14 -8.42
C GLU A 93 1.07 0.74 -6.95
N PHE A 94 -0.01 0.78 -6.18
CA PHE A 94 0.07 0.55 -4.74
C PHE A 94 -0.68 -0.72 -4.33
N ILE A 95 -1.98 -0.81 -4.61
CA ILE A 95 -2.79 -1.95 -4.15
C ILE A 95 -2.28 -3.28 -4.71
N THR A 96 -1.89 -3.27 -5.98
CA THR A 96 -1.37 -4.44 -6.69
C THR A 96 0.03 -4.84 -6.19
N ALA A 97 0.89 -3.87 -5.86
CA ALA A 97 2.29 -4.09 -5.50
C ALA A 97 2.46 -4.95 -4.24
N ALA A 98 1.64 -4.70 -3.21
CA ALA A 98 1.59 -5.51 -2.00
C ALA A 98 0.23 -6.23 -1.83
N GLY A 99 -0.35 -6.69 -2.95
CA GLY A 99 -1.68 -7.30 -2.97
C GLY A 99 -1.80 -8.66 -2.29
N THR A 100 -0.71 -9.43 -2.18
CA THR A 100 -0.68 -10.76 -1.54
C THR A 100 0.29 -10.79 -0.37
N ASN A 101 0.13 -11.78 0.51
CA ASN A 101 1.06 -11.98 1.63
C ASN A 101 2.49 -12.27 1.15
N GLU A 102 2.68 -12.93 0.01
CA GLU A 102 4.01 -13.20 -0.56
C GLU A 102 4.66 -11.91 -1.07
N LEU A 103 3.91 -11.05 -1.75
CA LEU A 103 4.39 -9.74 -2.16
C LEU A 103 4.71 -8.85 -0.96
N GLN A 104 3.85 -8.85 0.06
CA GLN A 104 4.09 -8.15 1.34
C GLN A 104 5.36 -8.64 2.05
N ARG A 105 5.57 -9.96 2.06
CA ARG A 105 6.75 -10.61 2.66
C ARG A 105 8.05 -10.20 1.97
N LEU A 106 7.99 -9.97 0.67
CA LEU A 106 9.12 -9.56 -0.15
C LEU A 106 9.20 -8.03 -0.39
N SER A 107 8.31 -7.21 0.20
CA SER A 107 8.33 -5.74 0.09
C SER A 107 8.55 -5.11 1.47
N ALA A 108 7.50 -4.91 2.27
CA ALA A 108 7.62 -4.31 3.61
C ALA A 108 8.16 -5.29 4.69
N GLY A 109 8.14 -6.60 4.41
CA GLY A 109 8.59 -7.65 5.33
C GLY A 109 10.00 -7.45 5.91
N PRO A 110 11.04 -7.17 5.11
CA PRO A 110 12.39 -6.90 5.59
C PRO A 110 12.48 -5.73 6.59
N LEU A 111 11.85 -4.59 6.27
CA LEU A 111 11.82 -3.44 7.18
C LEU A 111 11.06 -3.78 8.48
N LEU A 112 9.93 -4.49 8.38
CA LEU A 112 9.18 -4.91 9.56
C LEU A 112 10.00 -5.89 10.43
N LYS A 113 10.77 -6.79 9.82
CA LYS A 113 11.71 -7.68 10.51
C LYS A 113 12.76 -6.90 11.29
N GLU A 114 13.33 -5.87 10.69
CA GLU A 114 14.31 -5.01 11.35
C GLU A 114 13.69 -4.29 12.56
N ILE A 115 12.50 -3.70 12.37
CA ILE A 115 11.76 -3.01 13.45
C ILE A 115 11.48 -3.96 14.62
N ILE A 116 10.99 -5.18 14.35
CA ILE A 116 10.73 -6.20 15.37
C ILE A 116 12.03 -6.62 16.07
N SER A 117 13.11 -6.85 15.31
CA SER A 117 14.40 -7.26 15.86
C SER A 117 14.99 -6.19 16.79
N ASN A 118 14.95 -4.92 16.37
CA ASN A 118 15.38 -3.79 17.19
C ASN A 118 14.53 -3.65 18.45
N THR A 119 13.22 -3.87 18.34
CA THR A 119 12.27 -3.86 19.47
C THR A 119 12.59 -4.96 20.47
N GLN A 120 12.78 -6.20 20.01
CA GLN A 120 13.15 -7.33 20.86
C GLN A 120 14.50 -7.11 21.56
N ALA A 121 15.49 -6.59 20.83
CA ALA A 121 16.79 -6.26 21.42
C ALA A 121 16.67 -5.16 22.50
N LYS A 122 15.79 -4.17 22.30
CA LYS A 122 15.51 -3.13 23.31
C LYS A 122 14.88 -3.72 24.56
N VAL A 123 13.86 -4.58 24.40
CA VAL A 123 13.18 -5.28 25.50
C VAL A 123 14.15 -6.15 26.30
N ASN A 124 15.03 -6.87 25.60
CA ASN A 124 16.00 -7.77 26.22
C ASN A 124 17.24 -7.06 26.80
N GLY A 125 17.34 -5.73 26.65
CA GLY A 125 18.51 -4.97 27.10
C GLY A 125 19.80 -5.29 26.34
N THR A 126 19.69 -5.86 25.13
CA THR A 126 20.84 -6.22 24.28
C THR A 126 21.09 -5.23 23.15
N LEU A 127 20.21 -4.23 22.97
CA LEU A 127 20.36 -3.22 21.94
C LEU A 127 21.60 -2.34 22.17
N SER A 128 22.48 -2.25 21.17
CA SER A 128 23.71 -1.47 21.23
C SER A 128 23.97 -0.69 19.92
N PRO A 129 24.16 0.64 19.98
CA PRO A 129 23.92 1.50 21.14
C PRO A 129 22.44 1.45 21.55
N ASP A 130 22.14 1.85 22.79
CA ASP A 130 20.77 1.87 23.29
C ASP A 130 19.94 2.99 22.61
N ARG A 131 19.41 2.70 21.42
CA ARG A 131 18.67 3.67 20.61
C ARG A 131 17.24 3.82 21.14
N GLY A 132 16.75 5.06 21.15
CA GLY A 132 15.35 5.38 21.50
C GLY A 132 14.48 5.69 20.28
N LEU A 133 15.08 5.91 19.11
CA LEU A 133 14.37 6.30 17.89
C LEU A 133 15.11 5.79 16.65
N TYR A 134 14.35 5.27 15.71
CA TYR A 134 14.78 4.93 14.36
C TYR A 134 13.94 5.76 13.38
N ILE A 135 14.57 6.31 12.35
CA ILE A 135 13.88 7.09 11.32
C ILE A 135 14.28 6.49 9.97
N TYR A 136 13.28 6.01 9.24
CA TYR A 136 13.42 5.49 7.90
C TYR A 136 12.77 6.48 6.94
N SER A 137 13.59 7.18 6.15
CA SER A 137 13.10 8.05 5.08
C SER A 137 12.87 7.20 3.85
N ALA A 138 11.62 7.09 3.41
CA ALA A 138 11.18 6.16 2.38
C ALA A 138 10.23 6.86 1.38
N HIS A 139 9.57 6.07 0.55
CA HIS A 139 8.63 6.52 -0.47
C HIS A 139 7.18 6.16 -0.10
N ASP A 140 6.23 6.71 -0.84
CA ASP A 140 4.80 6.46 -0.69
C ASP A 140 4.44 4.97 -0.85
N ASN A 141 5.09 4.26 -1.79
CA ASN A 141 4.92 2.81 -1.94
C ASN A 141 5.32 2.07 -0.65
N ASN A 142 6.45 2.40 -0.02
CA ASN A 142 6.85 1.77 1.24
C ASN A 142 5.82 1.99 2.35
N VAL A 143 5.23 3.19 2.41
CA VAL A 143 4.16 3.50 3.38
C VAL A 143 2.92 2.66 3.09
N VAL A 144 2.49 2.56 1.82
CA VAL A 144 1.33 1.72 1.47
C VAL A 144 1.61 0.24 1.75
N ASP A 145 2.76 -0.29 1.33
CA ASP A 145 3.14 -1.68 1.52
C ASP A 145 3.16 -2.06 3.01
N MET A 146 3.68 -1.17 3.87
CA MET A 146 3.65 -1.36 5.32
C MET A 146 2.22 -1.33 5.86
N LEU A 147 1.37 -0.37 5.45
CA LEU A 147 -0.03 -0.32 5.88
C LEU A 147 -0.83 -1.54 5.39
N GLN A 148 -0.57 -2.04 4.18
CA GLN A 148 -1.19 -3.25 3.63
C GLN A 148 -0.70 -4.50 4.36
N THR A 149 0.59 -4.58 4.66
CA THR A 149 1.20 -5.65 5.47
C THR A 149 0.57 -5.73 6.86
N LEU A 150 0.38 -4.58 7.51
CA LEU A 150 -0.26 -4.47 8.81
C LEU A 150 -1.80 -4.54 8.73
N LYS A 151 -2.36 -4.72 7.53
CA LYS A 151 -3.81 -4.86 7.25
C LYS A 151 -4.65 -3.65 7.73
N VAL A 152 -4.07 -2.45 7.67
CA VAL A 152 -4.68 -1.19 8.13
C VAL A 152 -4.64 -0.08 7.06
N PHE A 153 -4.34 -0.44 5.80
CA PHE A 153 -4.39 0.51 4.70
C PHE A 153 -5.82 1.00 4.45
N ASN A 154 -6.00 2.32 4.42
CA ASN A 154 -7.30 2.95 4.20
C ASN A 154 -7.66 3.11 2.71
N GLY A 155 -6.77 2.73 1.80
CA GLY A 155 -7.01 2.86 0.37
C GLY A 155 -6.87 4.29 -0.16
N ILE A 156 -6.25 5.20 0.57
CA ILE A 156 -6.04 6.56 0.10
C ILE A 156 -4.58 6.71 -0.33
N LEU A 157 -4.32 7.44 -1.42
CA LEU A 157 -2.96 7.84 -1.79
C LEU A 157 -2.30 8.55 -0.61
N VAL A 158 -1.04 8.21 -0.35
CA VAL A 158 -0.28 8.72 0.78
C VAL A 158 0.09 10.18 0.55
N PRO A 159 -0.37 11.13 1.38
CA PRO A 159 0.04 12.53 1.27
C PRO A 159 1.54 12.73 1.54
N TYR A 160 2.12 13.79 0.99
CA TYR A 160 3.52 14.13 1.29
C TYR A 160 3.76 14.30 2.79
N ALA A 161 4.96 13.91 3.23
CA ALA A 161 5.39 13.94 4.63
C ALA A 161 4.50 13.11 5.58
N SER A 162 3.77 12.13 5.06
CA SER A 162 3.10 11.14 5.90
C SER A 162 4.11 10.25 6.63
N ALA A 163 3.73 9.77 7.81
CA ALA A 163 4.57 8.90 8.63
C ALA A 163 3.74 7.79 9.29
N ILE A 164 4.33 6.60 9.36
CA ILE A 164 3.86 5.50 10.22
C ILE A 164 4.73 5.54 11.48
N LEU A 165 4.08 5.58 12.64
CA LEU A 165 4.71 5.55 13.95
C LEU A 165 4.45 4.19 14.56
N ILE A 166 5.50 3.37 14.74
CA ILE A 166 5.43 2.09 15.45
C ILE A 166 6.19 2.27 16.76
N GLU A 167 5.48 2.26 17.88
CA GLU A 167 6.03 2.64 19.18
C GLU A 167 5.98 1.47 20.16
N LEU A 168 7.14 1.16 20.75
CA LEU A 168 7.24 0.26 21.90
C LEU A 168 6.79 0.98 23.17
N ARG A 169 5.75 0.46 23.81
CA ARG A 169 5.21 0.93 25.10
C ARG A 169 5.52 -0.10 26.17
N ASN A 170 5.82 0.38 27.39
CA ASN A 170 5.94 -0.48 28.57
C ASN A 170 4.91 -0.05 29.61
N LYS A 171 4.20 -1.01 30.19
CA LYS A 171 3.28 -0.80 31.31
C LYS A 171 3.39 -1.98 32.26
N SER A 172 3.82 -1.72 33.48
CA SER A 172 3.90 -2.75 34.53
C SER A 172 4.71 -3.99 34.12
N ASP A 173 5.87 -3.77 33.50
CA ASP A 173 6.78 -4.81 32.99
C ASP A 173 6.22 -5.65 31.81
N GLU A 174 5.08 -5.25 31.26
CA GLU A 174 4.53 -5.79 30.00
C GLU A 174 4.81 -4.82 28.85
N TYR A 175 5.07 -5.38 27.67
CA TYR A 175 5.42 -4.61 26.47
C TYR A 175 4.30 -4.68 25.43
N PHE A 176 4.05 -3.54 24.80
CA PHE A 176 3.00 -3.35 23.81
C PHE A 176 3.53 -2.56 22.62
N ILE A 177 2.87 -2.72 21.49
CA ILE A 177 3.09 -1.94 20.26
C ILE A 177 1.84 -1.11 19.99
N THR A 178 2.04 0.17 19.75
CA THR A 178 1.03 1.05 19.16
C THR A 178 1.46 1.44 17.75
N VAL A 179 0.55 1.37 16.80
CA VAL A 179 0.79 1.81 15.42
C VAL A 179 -0.10 3.03 15.16
N SER A 180 0.48 4.13 14.71
CA SER A 180 -0.28 5.32 14.31
C SER A 180 0.12 5.79 12.93
N TYR A 181 -0.80 6.40 12.20
CA TYR A 181 -0.55 6.97 10.88
C TYR A 181 -0.83 8.48 10.89
N LYS A 182 0.19 9.27 10.59
CA LYS A 182 0.12 10.73 10.47
C LYS A 182 0.11 11.05 8.99
N ASN A 183 -1.02 11.54 8.47
CA ASN A 183 -1.19 11.87 7.04
C ASN A 183 -1.71 13.30 6.80
N SER A 184 -1.74 14.14 7.84
CA SER A 184 -2.13 15.54 7.78
C SER A 184 -1.37 16.34 8.82
N THR A 185 -1.00 17.58 8.49
CA THR A 185 -0.42 18.53 9.45
C THR A 185 -1.44 19.01 10.48
N GLU A 186 -2.71 19.02 10.12
CA GLU A 186 -3.81 19.63 10.88
C GLU A 186 -4.39 18.73 11.99
N THR A 187 -4.17 17.42 11.91
CA THR A 187 -4.74 16.44 12.84
C THR A 187 -3.66 15.63 13.53
N ASP A 188 -3.89 15.20 14.77
CA ASP A 188 -3.01 14.23 15.43
C ASP A 188 -2.91 12.91 14.64
N PRO A 189 -1.83 12.12 14.82
CA PRO A 189 -1.73 10.80 14.21
C PRO A 189 -2.95 9.91 14.54
N TYR A 190 -3.47 9.24 13.53
CA TYR A 190 -4.57 8.28 13.69
C TYR A 190 -4.04 7.00 14.32
N LEU A 191 -4.51 6.66 15.52
CA LEU A 191 -4.18 5.39 16.16
C LEU A 191 -4.87 4.25 15.39
N LEU A 192 -4.07 3.30 14.92
CA LEU A 192 -4.51 2.17 14.11
C LEU A 192 -4.68 0.93 14.97
N GLN A 193 -5.69 0.13 14.65
CA GLN A 193 -5.93 -1.17 15.27
C GLN A 193 -5.70 -2.27 14.23
N LEU A 194 -4.69 -3.10 14.47
CA LEU A 194 -4.42 -4.25 13.63
C LEU A 194 -5.55 -5.28 13.79
N PRO A 195 -6.04 -5.89 12.70
CA PRO A 195 -6.99 -7.00 12.78
C PRO A 195 -6.44 -8.12 13.66
N GLY A 196 -7.23 -8.57 14.64
CA GLY A 196 -6.81 -9.59 15.60
C GLY A 196 -6.03 -9.07 16.81
N CYS A 197 -5.86 -7.75 16.96
CA CYS A 197 -5.27 -7.12 18.14
C CYS A 197 -6.07 -5.89 18.60
N ASP A 198 -5.81 -5.43 19.83
CA ASP A 198 -6.22 -4.10 20.28
C ASP A 198 -5.25 -3.03 19.79
N ALA A 199 -5.65 -1.75 19.83
CA ALA A 199 -4.79 -0.64 19.45
C ALA A 199 -3.51 -0.54 20.31
N LEU A 200 -3.57 -1.01 21.57
CA LEU A 200 -2.42 -1.29 22.42
C LEU A 200 -2.12 -2.78 22.33
N CYS A 201 -1.41 -3.19 21.27
CA CYS A 201 -1.24 -4.60 20.93
C CYS A 201 -0.12 -5.22 21.77
N PRO A 202 -0.34 -6.31 22.53
CA PRO A 202 0.75 -7.01 23.23
C PRO A 202 1.87 -7.39 22.26
N LEU A 203 3.13 -7.20 22.66
CA LEU A 203 4.28 -7.42 21.78
C LEU A 203 4.28 -8.85 21.17
N ASP A 204 3.98 -9.86 21.98
CA ASP A 204 3.89 -11.26 21.50
C ASP A 204 2.79 -11.46 20.46
N SER A 205 1.63 -10.83 20.65
CA SER A 205 0.52 -10.87 19.68
C SER A 205 0.89 -10.16 18.38
N PHE A 206 1.55 -8.99 18.46
CA PHE A 206 2.05 -8.28 17.29
C PHE A 206 3.02 -9.13 16.47
N MET A 207 3.97 -9.80 17.14
CA MET A 207 4.91 -10.70 16.48
C MET A 207 4.23 -11.92 15.85
N GLU A 208 3.24 -12.51 16.50
CA GLU A 208 2.48 -13.64 15.92
C GLU A 208 1.72 -13.22 14.66
N LEU A 209 0.97 -12.11 14.73
CA LEU A 209 0.19 -11.58 13.61
C LEU A 209 1.04 -11.24 12.38
N THR A 210 2.26 -10.75 12.61
CA THR A 210 3.16 -10.32 11.53
C THR A 210 4.07 -11.43 11.03
N LYS A 211 4.24 -12.53 11.78
CA LYS A 211 5.12 -13.66 11.46
C LYS A 211 5.02 -14.16 10.01
N PRO A 212 3.84 -14.32 9.39
CA PRO A 212 3.74 -14.79 8.01
C PRO A 212 4.43 -13.86 6.99
N ILE A 213 4.56 -12.57 7.32
CA ILE A 213 5.13 -11.53 6.46
C ILE A 213 6.64 -11.31 6.71
N ILE A 214 7.22 -11.93 7.74
CA ILE A 214 8.64 -11.75 8.08
C ILE A 214 9.51 -12.74 7.29
N PRO A 215 10.34 -12.29 6.32
CA PRO A 215 11.23 -13.19 5.59
C PRO A 215 12.28 -13.81 6.51
N ASP A 216 12.62 -15.07 6.30
CA ASP A 216 13.67 -15.78 7.03
C ASP A 216 15.04 -15.33 6.53
N ASP A 217 15.24 -15.40 5.20
CA ASP A 217 16.41 -14.89 4.50
C ASP A 217 15.97 -14.30 3.16
N LEU A 218 16.00 -12.97 3.06
CA LEU A 218 15.46 -12.26 1.89
C LEU A 218 16.20 -12.67 0.61
N THR A 219 17.52 -12.80 0.66
CA THR A 219 18.35 -13.13 -0.49
C THR A 219 18.01 -14.50 -1.06
N THR A 220 17.89 -15.51 -0.20
CA THR A 220 17.51 -16.86 -0.60
C THR A 220 16.08 -16.87 -1.11
N GLU A 221 15.14 -16.28 -0.38
CA GLU A 221 13.74 -16.22 -0.80
C GLU A 221 13.57 -15.49 -2.14
N CYS A 222 14.32 -14.43 -2.42
CA CYS A 222 14.27 -13.72 -3.70
C CYS A 222 14.86 -14.51 -4.88
N ALA A 223 15.74 -15.47 -4.62
CA ALA A 223 16.35 -16.35 -5.62
C ALA A 223 15.54 -17.63 -5.89
N GLU A 224 14.51 -17.92 -5.09
CA GLU A 224 13.66 -19.09 -5.27
C GLU A 224 12.79 -18.97 -6.53
N GLU A 225 12.65 -20.10 -7.23
CA GLU A 225 11.74 -20.20 -8.37
C GLU A 225 10.28 -20.19 -7.90
N VAL A 226 9.43 -19.43 -8.60
CA VAL A 226 7.98 -19.45 -8.39
C VAL A 226 7.39 -20.62 -9.19
N VAL A 227 6.63 -21.48 -8.51
CA VAL A 227 5.94 -22.59 -9.19
C VAL A 227 4.81 -22.04 -10.06
N ALA A 228 4.93 -22.23 -11.38
CA ALA A 228 3.94 -21.73 -12.34
C ALA A 228 2.55 -22.37 -12.12
N GLY A 229 1.49 -21.55 -12.19
CA GLY A 229 0.10 -22.01 -12.21
C GLY A 229 -0.67 -21.92 -10.88
N GLN A 230 -0.09 -21.36 -9.81
CA GLN A 230 -0.88 -20.94 -8.65
C GLN A 230 -1.71 -19.71 -9.03
N LYS A 231 -3.04 -19.86 -9.08
CA LYS A 231 -3.95 -18.71 -9.15
C LYS A 231 -3.97 -18.04 -7.78
N HIS A 232 -3.40 -16.84 -7.69
CA HIS A 232 -3.47 -16.03 -6.49
C HIS A 232 -4.71 -15.15 -6.54
N HIS A 233 -5.65 -15.41 -5.64
CA HIS A 233 -6.76 -14.49 -5.38
C HIS A 233 -6.24 -13.39 -4.45
N PHE A 234 -6.53 -12.12 -4.78
CA PHE A 234 -6.20 -11.00 -3.90
C PHE A 234 -7.43 -10.12 -3.68
N GLU A 235 -7.59 -9.62 -2.46
CA GLU A 235 -8.71 -8.77 -2.10
C GLU A 235 -8.40 -7.32 -2.47
N ILE A 236 -9.26 -6.71 -3.28
CA ILE A 236 -9.20 -5.29 -3.56
C ILE A 236 -9.79 -4.55 -2.35
N PRO A 237 -9.01 -3.72 -1.61
CA PRO A 237 -9.52 -3.01 -0.44
C PRO A 237 -10.68 -2.11 -0.83
N ALA A 238 -11.86 -2.31 -0.21
CA ALA A 238 -13.04 -1.51 -0.51
C ALA A 238 -12.82 -0.01 -0.23
N ALA A 239 -12.08 0.30 0.85
CA ALA A 239 -11.93 1.65 1.40
C ALA A 239 -11.31 2.66 0.41
N GLY A 240 -10.43 2.22 -0.50
CA GLY A 240 -9.82 3.10 -1.49
C GLY A 240 -10.68 3.46 -2.68
N PHE A 241 -11.85 2.86 -2.74
CA PHE A 241 -12.83 3.16 -3.77
C PHE A 241 -14.20 3.60 -3.19
N THR A 242 -14.41 3.51 -1.87
CA THR A 242 -15.68 3.85 -1.21
C THR A 242 -15.71 5.13 -0.36
N GLU A 243 -14.64 5.91 -0.25
CA GLU A 243 -14.69 7.17 0.52
C GLU A 243 -15.35 8.33 -0.26
N LEU A 244 -16.68 8.32 -0.26
CA LEU A 244 -17.53 9.49 0.00
C LEU A 244 -18.77 9.01 0.77
N THR A 245 -18.55 8.40 1.93
CA THR A 245 -19.63 8.18 2.90
C THR A 245 -19.29 8.87 4.23
N THR A 246 -19.93 10.04 4.41
CA THR A 246 -20.21 10.72 5.68
C THR A 246 -19.13 11.60 6.34
N HIS A 247 -18.96 12.85 5.87
CA HIS A 247 -19.38 14.07 6.60
C HIS A 247 -19.01 15.36 5.84
N SER A 248 -20.03 16.18 5.52
CA SER A 248 -19.98 17.64 5.31
C SER A 248 -18.87 18.21 4.40
N SER A 249 -19.12 18.44 3.11
CA SER A 249 -19.74 19.69 2.63
C SER A 249 -20.11 19.61 1.14
N ARG A 250 -21.00 20.52 0.71
CA ARG A 250 -21.85 20.48 -0.48
C ARG A 250 -21.15 20.31 -1.85
N SER A 251 -21.76 19.46 -2.68
CA SER A 251 -21.80 19.45 -4.16
C SER A 251 -20.86 18.51 -4.96
N TYR A 252 -20.67 17.27 -4.53
CA TYR A 252 -20.29 16.18 -5.45
C TYR A 252 -21.55 15.40 -5.91
N ARG A 253 -21.63 15.09 -7.21
CA ARG A 253 -22.85 14.65 -7.90
C ARG A 253 -23.18 13.18 -7.58
N LYS A 254 -24.44 12.92 -7.22
CA LYS A 254 -25.04 11.59 -6.94
C LYS A 254 -24.90 10.54 -8.06
N GLU A 255 -24.47 10.92 -9.27
CA GLU A 255 -24.31 10.00 -10.40
C GLU A 255 -23.00 9.21 -10.34
N GLU A 256 -21.91 9.82 -9.82
CA GLU A 256 -20.59 9.19 -9.71
C GLU A 256 -20.55 8.08 -8.65
N GLN A 257 -21.34 8.24 -7.58
CA GLN A 257 -21.49 7.26 -6.51
C GLN A 257 -22.24 5.99 -6.96
N ARG A 258 -23.12 6.13 -7.95
CA ARG A 258 -23.98 5.04 -8.45
C ARG A 258 -23.22 4.05 -9.34
N SER A 259 -22.33 4.56 -10.21
CA SER A 259 -21.49 3.75 -11.09
C SER A 259 -20.55 2.81 -10.34
N PHE A 260 -20.15 3.16 -9.12
CA PHE A 260 -19.16 2.41 -8.37
C PHE A 260 -19.77 1.38 -7.40
N GLU A 261 -20.92 1.67 -6.79
CA GLU A 261 -21.69 0.64 -6.08
C GLU A 261 -22.11 -0.49 -7.04
N ASP A 262 -22.45 -0.16 -8.29
CA ASP A 262 -22.70 -1.15 -9.35
C ASP A 262 -21.44 -2.01 -9.63
N TYR A 263 -20.24 -1.43 -9.55
CA TYR A 263 -18.95 -2.11 -9.76
C TYR A 263 -18.62 -3.12 -8.64
N LEU A 264 -18.76 -2.71 -7.37
CA LEU A 264 -18.60 -3.61 -6.22
C LEU A 264 -19.70 -4.68 -6.16
N HIS A 265 -20.91 -4.34 -6.61
CA HIS A 265 -22.00 -5.29 -6.70
C HIS A 265 -21.72 -6.39 -7.74
N ILE A 266 -21.13 -6.07 -8.89
CA ILE A 266 -20.70 -7.07 -9.90
C ILE A 266 -19.65 -8.04 -9.32
N LEU A 267 -18.68 -7.54 -8.54
CA LEU A 267 -17.66 -8.40 -7.91
C LEU A 267 -18.25 -9.32 -6.84
N LYS A 268 -19.17 -8.82 -6.01
CA LYS A 268 -19.89 -9.65 -5.00
C LYS A 268 -20.79 -10.71 -5.66
N VAL A 269 -21.52 -10.35 -6.71
CA VAL A 269 -22.42 -11.28 -7.43
C VAL A 269 -21.65 -12.40 -8.15
N LYS A 270 -20.39 -12.18 -8.56
CA LYS A 270 -19.53 -13.24 -9.09
C LYS A 270 -18.99 -14.18 -8.00
N LYS A 271 -18.71 -13.67 -6.80
CA LYS A 271 -18.24 -14.48 -5.65
C LYS A 271 -19.31 -15.47 -5.17
N ASP A 272 -20.58 -15.10 -5.25
CA ASP A 272 -21.71 -15.96 -4.83
C ASP A 272 -22.17 -16.98 -5.89
N ARG A 273 -21.53 -17.02 -7.07
CA ARG A 273 -21.89 -17.92 -8.20
C ARG A 273 -20.87 -19.03 -8.50
N ASN A 274 -19.79 -19.14 -7.72
CA ASN A 274 -18.79 -20.20 -7.81
C ASN A 274 -18.69 -20.99 -6.52
#